data_AF-A0A2E9CFM6-F1
#
_entry.id   AF-A0A2E9CFM6-F1
#
_cell.length_a   1.000
_cell.length_b   1.000
_cell.length_c   1.000
_cell.angle_alpha   90.00
_cell.angle_beta   90.00
_cell.angle_gamma   90.00
#
_symmetry.space_group_name_H-M   'P 1'
#
loop_
_entity.id
_entity.type
_entity.pdbx_description
1 polymer ?
#
loop_
_entity_poly.entity_id
_entity_poly.type
_entity_poly.pdbx_seq_one_letter_code
_entity_poly.pdbx_strand_id
1 'polypeptide(L)'
;MSRVLGLKENFNQLKSEWTKLDDNIKFFDLLSVGLILLFGFGFILVNLLNITMNVTNAALLIFPLILSGYIYVLRTKLEDNEVDNQTAIKEFYTLTGITIFLIVLTFIYSLIIAITLN
;
A
#
# COMPACT_ATOMS: atom_id res chain seq x y z
N MET A 1 24.82 20.94 -17.54
CA MET A 1 25.55 20.72 -16.26
C MET A 1 24.80 21.25 -15.04
N SER A 2 24.17 22.44 -15.09
CA SER A 2 23.42 23.01 -13.94
C SER A 2 22.19 22.20 -13.49
N ARG A 3 21.44 21.58 -14.41
CA ARG A 3 20.26 20.75 -14.07
C ARG A 3 20.60 19.50 -13.25
N VAL A 4 21.74 18.87 -13.51
CA VAL A 4 22.19 17.66 -12.78
C VAL A 4 22.63 18.03 -11.36
N LEU A 5 23.27 19.19 -11.20
CA LEU A 5 23.63 19.73 -9.89
C LEU A 5 22.39 20.08 -9.06
N GLY A 6 21.40 20.76 -9.66
CA GLY A 6 20.14 21.07 -8.97
C GLY A 6 19.33 19.84 -8.54
N LEU A 7 19.30 18.78 -9.36
CA LEU A 7 18.67 17.51 -8.96
C LEU A 7 19.36 16.84 -7.77
N LYS A 8 20.70 16.88 -7.74
CA LYS A 8 21.48 16.31 -6.64
C LYS A 8 21.25 17.08 -5.34
N GLU A 9 21.20 18.41 -5.41
CA GLU A 9 20.90 19.26 -4.25
C GLU A 9 19.49 19.03 -3.71
N ASN A 10 18.47 18.97 -4.58
CA ASN A 10 17.09 18.65 -4.20
C ASN A 10 16.98 17.27 -3.53
N PHE A 11 17.67 16.26 -4.06
CA PHE A 11 17.67 14.93 -3.47
C PHE A 11 18.33 14.90 -2.09
N ASN A 12 19.46 15.59 -1.95
CA ASN A 12 20.15 15.71 -0.67
C ASN A 12 19.31 16.45 0.37
N GLN A 13 18.57 17.48 -0.05
CA GLN A 13 17.64 18.20 0.82
C GLN A 13 16.50 17.28 1.28
N LEU A 14 15.81 16.59 0.36
CA LEU A 14 14.74 15.64 0.70
C LEU A 14 15.22 14.53 1.63
N LYS A 15 16.42 13.99 1.38
CA LYS A 15 17.03 12.98 2.26
C LYS A 15 17.30 13.54 3.66
N SER A 16 17.82 14.76 3.75
CA SER A 16 18.07 15.44 5.02
C SER A 16 16.76 15.68 5.80
N GLU A 17 15.71 16.15 5.13
CA GLU A 17 14.39 16.35 5.74
C GLU A 17 13.83 15.02 6.26
N TRP A 18 13.88 13.95 5.46
CA TRP A 18 13.43 12.63 5.86
C TRP A 18 14.21 12.07 7.06
N THR A 19 15.54 12.29 7.13
CA THR A 19 16.34 11.82 8.27
C THR A 19 15.98 12.46 9.61
N LYS A 20 15.34 13.64 9.59
CA LYS A 20 14.90 14.37 10.80
C LYS A 20 13.54 13.90 11.32
N LEU A 21 12.80 13.10 10.56
CA LEU A 21 11.50 12.57 10.97
C LEU A 21 11.64 11.61 12.17
N ASP A 22 10.56 11.48 12.94
CA ASP A 22 10.40 10.47 13.98
C ASP A 22 10.50 9.05 13.40
N ASP A 23 11.06 8.12 14.16
CA ASP A 23 11.27 6.73 13.71
C ASP A 23 9.94 6.01 13.40
N ASN A 24 8.85 6.36 14.09
CA ASN A 24 7.52 5.81 13.78
C ASN A 24 7.02 6.29 12.42
N ILE A 25 7.26 7.56 12.07
CA ILE A 25 6.87 8.10 10.76
C ILE A 25 7.72 7.46 9.66
N LYS A 26 9.04 7.31 9.88
CA LYS A 26 9.92 6.59 8.95
C LYS A 26 9.50 5.14 8.75
N PHE A 27 9.04 4.48 9.81
CA PHE A 27 8.51 3.12 9.71
C PHE A 27 7.30 3.04 8.78
N PHE A 28 6.33 3.94 8.92
CA PHE A 28 5.18 3.98 8.02
C PHE A 28 5.57 4.27 6.57
N ASP A 29 6.51 5.20 6.33
CA ASP A 29 7.03 5.47 4.99
C ASP A 29 7.67 4.21 4.37
N LEU A 30 8.54 3.53 5.12
CA LEU A 30 9.21 2.30 4.67
C LEU A 30 8.21 1.17 4.39
N LEU A 31 7.22 1.00 5.25
CA LEU A 31 6.19 -0.02 5.10
C LEU A 31 5.31 0.27 3.87
N SER A 32 4.95 1.53 3.64
CA SER A 32 4.23 1.96 2.43
C SER A 32 5.04 1.68 1.15
N VAL A 33 6.32 2.05 1.13
CA VAL A 33 7.22 1.77 -0.01
C VAL A 33 7.37 0.26 -0.22
N GLY A 34 7.53 -0.52 0.85
CA GLY A 34 7.62 -1.98 0.79
C GLY A 34 6.39 -2.62 0.13
N LEU A 35 5.19 -2.11 0.42
CA LEU A 35 3.94 -2.59 -0.20
C LEU A 35 3.83 -2.21 -1.67
N ILE A 36 4.29 -1.02 -2.08
CA ILE A 36 4.36 -0.63 -3.49
C ILE A 36 5.32 -1.55 -4.26
N LEU A 37 6.47 -1.87 -3.65
CA LEU A 37 7.41 -2.83 -4.23
C LEU A 37 6.82 -4.24 -4.34
N LEU A 38 6.06 -4.67 -3.32
CA LEU A 38 5.35 -5.94 -3.35
C LEU A 38 4.32 -6.00 -4.48
N PHE A 39 3.55 -4.92 -4.69
CA PHE A 39 2.66 -4.77 -5.84
C PHE A 39 3.44 -4.88 -7.15
N GLY A 40 4.52 -4.12 -7.31
CA GLY A 40 5.35 -4.12 -8.53
C GLY A 40 5.92 -5.51 -8.83
N PHE A 41 6.41 -6.21 -7.82
CA PHE A 41 6.90 -7.58 -7.94
C PHE A 41 5.78 -8.56 -8.32
N GLY A 42 4.62 -8.48 -7.65
CA GLY A 42 3.45 -9.29 -7.98
C GLY A 42 2.97 -9.05 -9.42
N PHE A 43 2.98 -7.80 -9.88
CA PHE A 43 2.59 -7.43 -11.23
C PHE A 43 3.53 -8.06 -12.27
N ILE A 44 4.85 -7.99 -12.03
CA ILE A 44 5.84 -8.64 -12.89
C ILE A 44 5.61 -10.15 -12.93
N LEU A 45 5.40 -10.80 -11.78
CA LEU A 45 5.17 -12.25 -11.71
C LEU A 45 3.92 -12.68 -12.46
N VAL A 46 2.81 -11.95 -12.31
CA VAL A 46 1.56 -12.25 -13.02
C VAL A 46 1.76 -12.24 -14.53
N ASN A 47 2.50 -11.24 -15.04
CA ASN A 47 2.79 -11.15 -16.48
C ASN A 47 3.80 -12.22 -16.93
N LEU A 48 4.84 -12.50 -16.13
CA LEU A 48 5.89 -13.47 -16.49
C LEU A 48 5.40 -14.91 -16.48
N LEU A 49 4.50 -15.25 -15.54
CA LEU A 49 3.90 -16.58 -15.40
C LEU A 49 2.57 -16.71 -16.17
N ASN A 50 2.15 -15.65 -16.86
CA ASN A 50 0.90 -15.59 -17.63
C ASN A 50 -0.33 -15.98 -16.80
N ILE A 51 -0.37 -15.51 -15.55
CA ILE A 51 -1.46 -15.82 -14.60
C ILE A 51 -2.72 -15.11 -15.06
N THR A 52 -3.83 -15.85 -15.18
CA THR A 52 -5.13 -15.28 -15.55
C THR A 52 -5.57 -14.22 -14.56
N MET A 53 -5.84 -13.01 -15.05
CA MET A 53 -6.35 -11.89 -14.27
C MET A 53 -7.87 -11.98 -14.07
N ASN A 54 -8.30 -12.94 -13.24
CA ASN A 54 -9.67 -12.96 -12.72
C ASN A 54 -9.82 -11.99 -11.52
N VAL A 55 -11.04 -11.80 -11.05
CA VAL A 55 -11.35 -10.85 -9.97
C VAL A 55 -10.57 -11.15 -8.68
N THR A 56 -10.39 -12.42 -8.34
CA THR A 56 -9.64 -12.83 -7.14
C THR A 56 -8.15 -12.50 -7.25
N ASN A 57 -7.52 -12.82 -8.38
CA ASN A 57 -6.10 -12.52 -8.61
C ASN A 57 -5.85 -11.00 -8.72
N ALA A 58 -6.78 -10.26 -9.34
CA ALA A 58 -6.71 -8.81 -9.39
C ALA A 58 -6.84 -8.18 -7.98
N ALA A 59 -7.77 -8.67 -7.15
CA ALA A 59 -7.95 -8.20 -5.79
C ALA A 59 -6.70 -8.46 -4.92
N LEU A 60 -6.09 -9.65 -5.03
CA LEU A 60 -4.83 -9.97 -4.36
C LEU A 60 -3.68 -9.08 -4.83
N LEU A 61 -3.60 -8.84 -6.13
CA LEU A 61 -2.53 -8.04 -6.71
C LEU A 61 -2.61 -6.58 -6.24
N ILE A 62 -3.81 -5.98 -6.24
CA ILE A 62 -4.01 -4.56 -5.91
C ILE A 62 -4.00 -4.31 -4.39
N PHE A 63 -4.26 -5.33 -3.56
CA PHE A 63 -4.37 -5.18 -2.10
C PHE A 63 -3.17 -4.47 -1.43
N PRO A 64 -1.90 -4.82 -1.70
CA PRO A 64 -0.75 -4.10 -1.16
C PRO A 64 -0.76 -2.61 -1.49
N LEU A 65 -1.21 -2.24 -2.70
CA LEU A 65 -1.27 -0.85 -3.14
C LEU A 65 -2.35 -0.07 -2.37
N ILE A 66 -3.52 -0.67 -2.14
CA ILE A 66 -4.58 -0.08 -1.31
C ILE A 66 -4.08 0.14 0.12
N LEU A 67 -3.43 -0.88 0.69
CA LEU A 67 -2.90 -0.81 2.05
C LEU A 67 -1.82 0.28 2.19
N SER A 68 -0.93 0.43 1.20
CA SER A 68 0.04 1.52 1.11
C SER A 68 -0.65 2.89 1.16
N GLY A 69 -1.76 3.07 0.43
CA GLY A 69 -2.57 4.28 0.49
C GLY A 69 -3.14 4.55 1.88
N TYR A 70 -3.64 3.52 2.58
CA TYR A 70 -4.14 3.67 3.94
C TYR A 70 -3.04 4.02 4.95
N ILE A 71 -1.86 3.45 4.80
CA ILE A 71 -0.69 3.77 5.64
C ILE A 71 -0.25 5.20 5.42
N TYR A 72 -0.23 5.66 4.17
CA TYR A 72 0.09 7.06 3.87
C TYR A 72 -0.89 8.01 4.56
N VAL A 73 -2.20 7.76 4.48
CA VAL A 73 -3.23 8.56 5.15
C VAL A 73 -3.12 8.49 6.68
N LEU A 74 -2.80 7.32 7.24
CA LEU A 74 -2.55 7.19 8.68
C LEU A 74 -1.34 8.03 9.10
N ARG A 75 -0.25 7.95 8.33
CA ARG A 75 0.99 8.69 8.56
C ARG A 75 0.76 10.20 8.53
N THR A 76 0.00 10.73 7.56
CA THR A 76 -0.33 12.16 7.52
C THR A 76 -1.16 12.59 8.73
N LYS A 77 -2.18 11.82 9.10
CA LYS A 77 -3.02 12.11 10.27
C LYS A 77 -2.23 12.12 11.59
N LEU A 78 -1.25 11.23 11.73
CA LEU A 78 -0.38 11.16 12.90
C LEU A 78 0.66 12.29 12.95
N GLU A 79 1.19 12.71 11.81
CA GLU A 79 2.16 13.81 11.74
C GLU A 79 1.51 15.17 12.00
N ASP A 80 0.38 15.42 11.35
CA ASP A 80 -0.31 16.72 11.38
C ASP A 80 -1.17 16.91 12.65
N ASN A 81 -1.28 15.87 13.50
CA ASN A 81 -2.16 15.84 14.67
C ASN A 81 -3.61 16.28 14.35
N GLU A 82 -4.09 15.98 13.13
CA GLU A 82 -5.42 16.37 12.66
C GLU A 82 -6.55 15.77 13.53
N VAL A 83 -6.29 14.58 14.10
CA VAL A 83 -7.23 13.82 14.91
C VAL A 83 -6.48 13.13 16.04
N ASP A 84 -7.19 12.75 17.10
CA ASP A 84 -6.61 11.91 18.16
C ASP A 84 -6.05 10.60 17.58
N ASN A 85 -4.86 10.21 18.05
CA ASN A 85 -4.13 9.03 17.56
C ASN A 85 -4.98 7.76 17.60
N GLN A 86 -5.82 7.57 18.62
CA GLN A 86 -6.69 6.39 18.70
C GLN A 86 -7.75 6.40 17.61
N THR A 87 -8.26 7.58 17.26
CA THR A 87 -9.25 7.74 16.19
C THR A 87 -8.64 7.43 14.83
N ALA A 88 -7.46 7.99 14.53
CA ALA A 88 -6.75 7.72 13.28
C ALA A 88 -6.42 6.22 13.11
N ILE A 89 -5.95 5.57 14.17
CA ILE A 89 -5.66 4.13 14.18
C ILE A 89 -6.94 3.30 14.01
N LYS A 90 -8.04 3.67 14.65
CA LYS A 90 -9.33 2.98 14.52
C LYS A 90 -9.87 3.05 13.09
N GLU A 91 -9.80 4.21 12.44
CA GLU A 91 -10.19 4.38 11.04
C GLU A 91 -9.33 3.50 10.13
N PHE A 92 -8.01 3.48 10.34
CA PHE A 92 -7.09 2.63 9.59
C PHE A 92 -7.46 1.14 9.70
N TYR A 93 -7.70 0.63 10.90
CA TYR A 93 -8.11 -0.76 11.10
C TYR A 93 -9.49 -1.06 10.50
N THR A 94 -10.41 -0.10 10.56
CA THR A 94 -11.75 -0.24 9.99
C THR A 94 -11.67 -0.39 8.46
N LEU A 95 -10.92 0.49 7.79
CA LEU A 95 -10.73 0.44 6.33
C LEU A 95 -9.99 -0.82 5.88
N THR A 96 -8.93 -1.19 6.62
CA THR A 96 -8.17 -2.42 6.37
C THR A 96 -9.06 -3.66 6.54
N GLY A 97 -9.88 -3.70 7.60
CA GLY A 97 -10.82 -4.79 7.86
C GLY A 97 -11.89 -4.92 6.78
N ILE A 98 -12.50 -3.82 6.34
CA ILE A 98 -13.45 -3.81 5.22
C ILE A 98 -12.80 -4.34 3.95
N THR A 99 -11.57 -3.92 3.66
CA THR A 99 -10.84 -4.35 2.46
C THR A 99 -10.54 -5.84 2.50
N ILE A 100 -10.06 -6.37 3.63
CA ILE A 100 -9.82 -7.81 3.82
C ILE A 100 -11.13 -8.58 3.65
N PHE A 101 -12.23 -8.10 4.23
CA PHE A 101 -13.54 -8.72 4.09
C PHE A 101 -13.99 -8.79 2.62
N LEU A 102 -13.85 -7.70 1.87
CA LEU A 102 -14.16 -7.68 0.43
C LEU A 102 -13.30 -8.66 -0.37
N ILE A 103 -12.00 -8.76 -0.05
CA ILE A 103 -11.11 -9.74 -0.69
C ILE A 103 -11.61 -11.16 -0.40
N VAL A 104 -11.90 -11.49 0.86
CA VAL A 104 -12.44 -12.81 1.24
C VAL A 104 -13.73 -13.13 0.49
N LEU A 105 -14.63 -12.15 0.29
CA LEU A 105 -15.83 -12.34 -0.53
C LEU A 105 -15.51 -12.69 -1.98
N THR A 106 -14.45 -12.13 -2.59
CA THR A 106 -14.04 -12.52 -3.95
C THR A 106 -13.59 -13.98 -4.03
N PHE A 107 -12.97 -14.52 -2.98
CA PHE A 107 -12.60 -15.94 -2.91
C PHE A 107 -13.81 -16.84 -2.74
N ILE A 108 -14.72 -16.48 -1.84
CA ILE A 108 -15.97 -17.23 -1.62
C ILE A 108 -16.78 -17.30 -2.90
N TYR A 109 -16.91 -16.17 -3.62
CA TYR A 109 -17.63 -16.12 -4.89
C TYR A 109 -16.98 -17.02 -5.95
N SER A 110 -15.66 -16.93 -6.13
CA SER A 110 -14.93 -17.79 -7.06
C SER A 110 -15.07 -19.28 -6.72
N LEU A 111 -15.08 -19.63 -5.42
CA LEU A 111 -15.30 -21.00 -4.96
C LEU A 111 -16.72 -21.48 -5.28
N ILE A 112 -17.75 -20.66 -5.05
CA ILE A 112 -19.14 -20.99 -5.36
C ILE A 112 -19.28 -21.32 -6.84
N ILE A 113 -18.74 -20.45 -7.72
CA ILE A 113 -18.75 -20.67 -9.17
C ILE A 113 -18.07 -21.99 -9.54
N ALA A 114 -16.91 -22.27 -8.96
CA ALA A 114 -16.16 -23.49 -9.25
C ALA A 114 -16.92 -24.76 -8.81
N ILE A 115 -17.75 -24.68 -7.77
CA ILE A 115 -18.58 -25.80 -7.31
C ILE A 115 -19.85 -25.95 -8.16
N THR A 116 -20.51 -24.86 -8.56
CA THR A 116 -21.78 -24.94 -9.31
C THR A 116 -21.62 -25.22 -10.80
N LEU A 117 -20.45 -24.95 -11.38
CA LEU A 117 -20.15 -25.21 -12.80
C LEU A 117 -19.45 -26.56 -13.05
N ASN A 118 -19.13 -27.31 -11.98
CA ASN A 118 -18.57 -28.68 -12.05
C ASN A 118 -19.67 -29.71 -11.81
#